data_AF-A0A9D1W796-F1
#
_entry.id   AF-A0A9D1W796-F1
#
_cell.length_a   1.000
_cell.length_b   1.000
_cell.length_c   1.000
_cell.angle_alpha   90.00
_cell.angle_beta   90.00
_cell.angle_gamma   90.00
#
_symmetry.space_group_name_H-M   'P 1'
#
loop_
_entity.id
_entity.type
_entity.pdbx_description
1 polymer ?
#
loop_
_entity_poly.entity_id
_entity_poly.type
_entity_poly.pdbx_seq_one_letter_code
_entity_poly.pdbx_strand_id
1 'polypeptide(L)'
;MRNFPIPIFLIIALLSSGIVVSCGSKKHAQTRSSINDLRYQVDSLRGLLLESKSTNAILKTENRELKKEQRAHLEKDQDLYSLLEDGMEKEYPWTGTQHFDLRKPNFVIIHHTAQNSTEQTIRTFKIAHTKVSAHYIISRNGEIFQVLNDYFRAWHAGIGKWGNIQDLNSSSLGIELDNNGKEPFSDAQIQALLGLLAELKSKYKIPQTNFLGHGDIAPGRKHDPSVLFPWKRLAEHGFGLWYNEDYLLSPPTHFDPLEALRLIGYDISNPRATIRAFKRKFMGEEVDEDLTEKDIQVIYNLYKRYL
;
A
#
# COMPACT_ATOMS: atom_id res chain seq x y z
N MET A 1 31.38 14.44 -16.98
CA MET A 1 30.96 13.34 -16.09
C MET A 1 31.15 13.79 -14.65
N ARG A 2 30.04 13.86 -13.89
CA ARG A 2 29.90 13.86 -12.42
C ARG A 2 30.83 14.77 -11.60
N ASN A 3 30.34 15.97 -11.25
CA ASN A 3 30.75 16.65 -10.02
C ASN A 3 29.84 16.19 -8.88
N PHE A 4 30.43 15.48 -7.91
CA PHE A 4 29.80 15.18 -6.62
C PHE A 4 29.68 16.46 -5.79
N PRO A 5 28.60 16.67 -5.03
CA PRO A 5 28.55 17.74 -4.06
C PRO A 5 29.47 17.38 -2.88
N ILE A 6 30.41 18.28 -2.59
CA ILE A 6 31.25 18.21 -1.38
C ILE A 6 30.32 18.33 -0.16
N PRO A 7 30.41 17.45 0.85
CA PRO A 7 29.55 17.54 2.02
C PRO A 7 29.88 18.79 2.84
N ILE A 8 28.82 19.48 3.25
CA ILE A 8 28.76 20.74 4.04
C ILE A 8 29.64 20.73 5.31
N PHE A 9 30.09 19.57 5.76
CA PHE A 9 30.99 19.42 6.91
C PHE A 9 32.39 20.00 6.69
N LEU A 10 32.87 20.17 5.45
CA LEU A 10 34.25 20.63 5.21
C LEU A 10 34.44 22.16 5.29
N ILE A 11 33.36 22.96 5.26
CA ILE A 11 33.44 24.43 5.28
C ILE A 11 33.57 24.98 6.71
N ILE A 12 33.14 24.22 7.72
CA ILE A 12 33.17 24.67 9.12
C ILE A 12 34.60 24.64 9.73
N ALA A 13 35.52 23.85 9.16
CA ALA A 13 36.87 23.69 9.71
C ALA A 13 37.89 24.78 9.29
N LEU A 14 37.57 25.64 8.32
CA LEU A 14 38.54 26.60 7.75
C LEU A 14 38.37 28.06 8.24
N LEU A 15 37.41 28.34 9.13
CA LEU A 15 37.17 29.70 9.65
C LEU A 15 37.61 29.92 11.11
N SER A 16 38.21 28.92 11.76
CA SER A 16 38.72 29.02 13.14
C SER A 16 40.22 29.34 13.26
N SER A 17 40.99 29.38 12.18
CA SER A 17 42.39 29.82 12.19
C SER A 17 42.50 31.27 11.74
N GLY A 18 42.33 32.20 12.67
CA GLY A 18 42.60 33.62 12.44
C GLY A 18 44.09 33.84 12.19
N ILE A 19 44.50 33.91 10.94
CA ILE A 19 45.78 34.48 10.52
C ILE A 19 45.47 35.67 9.62
N VAL A 20 45.55 36.87 10.19
CA VAL A 20 45.51 38.13 9.46
C VAL A 20 46.94 38.59 9.26
N VAL A 21 47.48 38.44 8.04
CA VAL A 21 48.68 39.17 7.61
C VAL A 21 48.22 40.50 7.01
N SER A 22 48.68 41.59 7.62
CA SER A 22 48.35 42.97 7.27
C SER A 22 49.28 43.50 6.18
N CYS A 23 48.71 44.04 5.09
CA CYS A 23 49.30 45.14 4.32
C CYS A 23 48.23 45.80 3.42
N GLY A 24 48.08 47.13 3.50
CA GLY A 24 47.50 47.96 2.43
C GLY A 24 46.11 48.59 2.68
N SER A 25 46.12 49.90 2.87
CA SER A 25 44.98 50.80 3.13
C SER A 25 43.98 50.92 1.96
N LYS A 26 42.70 51.21 2.30
CA LYS A 26 41.49 51.36 1.45
C LYS A 26 40.61 50.11 1.18
N LYS A 27 40.72 49.04 1.98
CA LYS A 27 39.76 47.90 1.99
C LYS A 27 39.14 47.63 3.37
N HIS A 28 38.72 48.65 4.12
CA HIS A 28 38.20 48.45 5.49
C HIS A 28 36.67 48.58 5.64
N ALA A 29 36.00 49.44 4.86
CA ALA A 29 34.54 49.62 4.98
C ALA A 29 33.74 48.50 4.29
N GLN A 30 34.12 48.15 3.04
CA GLN A 30 33.46 47.08 2.27
C GLN A 30 33.65 45.70 2.91
N THR A 31 34.81 45.47 3.53
CA THR A 31 35.14 44.25 4.26
C THR A 31 34.40 44.14 5.59
N ARG A 32 34.13 45.27 6.29
CA ARG A 32 33.29 45.25 7.51
C ARG A 32 31.81 44.98 7.21
N SER A 33 31.26 45.53 6.13
CA SER A 33 29.89 45.22 5.69
C SER A 33 29.77 43.73 5.38
N SER A 34 30.68 43.20 4.55
CA SER A 34 30.71 41.79 4.18
C SER A 34 30.89 40.86 5.39
N ILE A 35 31.69 41.25 6.40
CA ILE A 35 31.83 40.48 7.65
C ILE A 35 30.53 40.50 8.47
N ASN A 36 29.81 41.61 8.53
CA ASN A 36 28.54 41.68 9.24
C ASN A 36 27.43 40.89 8.53
N ASP A 37 27.40 40.92 7.20
CA ASP A 37 26.48 40.13 6.38
C ASP A 37 26.75 38.61 6.55
N LEU A 38 28.03 38.22 6.57
CA LEU A 38 28.43 36.84 6.87
C LEU A 38 28.06 36.42 8.29
N ARG A 39 28.22 37.30 9.30
CA ARG A 39 27.77 37.02 10.67
C ARG A 39 26.27 36.82 10.75
N TYR A 40 25.49 37.67 10.08
CA TYR A 40 24.04 37.54 10.03
C TYR A 40 23.59 36.24 9.36
N GLN A 41 24.24 35.84 8.25
CA GLN A 41 23.98 34.55 7.61
C GLN A 41 24.35 33.36 8.49
N VAL A 42 25.48 33.43 9.22
CA VAL A 42 25.89 32.40 10.17
C VAL A 42 24.92 32.30 11.35
N ASP A 43 24.43 33.42 11.87
CA ASP A 43 23.46 33.44 12.98
C ASP A 43 22.08 32.94 12.53
N SER A 44 21.64 33.27 11.31
CA SER A 44 20.43 32.72 10.68
C SER A 44 20.54 31.19 10.46
N LEU A 45 21.67 30.72 9.94
CA LEU A 45 21.94 29.28 9.78
C LEU A 45 22.02 28.55 11.13
N ARG A 46 22.55 29.20 12.17
CA ARG A 46 22.53 28.67 13.55
C ARG A 46 21.11 28.58 14.08
N GLY A 47 20.26 29.58 13.82
CA GLY A 47 18.83 29.55 14.15
C GLY A 47 18.10 28.38 13.50
N LEU A 48 18.24 28.20 12.18
CA LEU A 48 17.69 27.07 11.43
C LEU A 48 18.23 25.71 11.90
N LEU A 49 19.51 25.65 12.30
CA LEU A 49 20.12 24.44 12.86
C LEU A 49 19.59 24.13 14.27
N LEU A 50 19.33 25.15 15.10
CA LEU A 50 18.72 25.01 16.42
C LEU A 50 17.26 24.59 16.32
N GLU A 51 16.49 25.20 15.41
CA GLU A 51 15.11 24.79 15.11
C GLU A 51 15.08 23.35 14.59
N SER A 52 15.89 22.99 13.59
CA SER A 52 15.93 21.61 13.08
C SER A 52 16.39 20.59 14.12
N LYS A 53 17.30 20.95 15.04
CA LYS A 53 17.67 20.10 16.19
C LYS A 53 16.51 19.96 17.19
N SER A 54 15.78 21.04 17.44
CA SER A 54 14.58 21.06 18.29
C SER A 54 13.46 20.21 17.67
N THR A 55 13.14 20.40 16.39
CA THR A 55 12.17 19.59 15.64
C THR A 55 12.59 18.13 15.59
N ASN A 56 13.87 17.81 15.36
CA ASN A 56 14.35 16.43 15.41
C ASN A 56 14.29 15.83 16.83
N ALA A 57 14.45 16.64 17.88
CA ALA A 57 14.30 16.20 19.26
C ALA A 57 12.82 15.96 19.62
N ILE A 58 11.92 16.83 19.17
CA ILE A 58 10.46 16.69 19.31
C ILE A 58 10.00 15.44 18.55
N LEU A 59 10.34 15.29 17.27
CA LEU A 59 10.01 14.12 16.46
C LEU A 59 10.61 12.82 17.03
N LYS A 60 11.81 12.86 17.62
CA LYS A 60 12.39 11.70 18.33
C LYS A 60 11.66 11.39 19.63
N THR A 61 11.16 12.40 20.32
CA THR A 61 10.41 12.25 21.57
C THR A 61 8.99 11.75 21.28
N GLU A 62 8.29 12.33 20.31
CA GLU A 62 7.00 11.86 19.81
C GLU A 62 7.10 10.44 19.23
N ASN A 63 8.13 10.12 18.45
CA ASN A 63 8.34 8.74 18.00
C ASN A 63 8.70 7.79 19.13
N ARG A 64 9.34 8.26 20.21
CA ARG A 64 9.60 7.44 21.40
C ARG A 64 8.33 7.22 22.20
N GLU A 65 7.51 8.24 22.40
CA GLU A 65 6.23 8.14 23.08
C GLU A 65 5.23 7.31 22.28
N LEU A 66 5.14 7.48 20.95
CA LEU A 66 4.34 6.60 20.06
C LEU A 66 4.83 5.15 20.08
N LYS A 67 6.15 4.91 20.07
CA LYS A 67 6.71 3.56 20.23
C LYS A 67 6.47 2.99 21.63
N LYS A 68 6.40 3.84 22.65
CA LYS A 68 6.14 3.44 24.04
C LYS A 68 4.66 3.20 24.28
N GLU A 69 3.77 3.95 23.64
CA GLU A 69 2.32 3.69 23.57
C GLU A 69 2.03 2.42 22.77
N GLN A 70 2.68 2.22 21.61
CA GLN A 70 2.60 0.96 20.84
C GLN A 70 3.13 -0.23 21.66
N ARG A 71 4.26 -0.06 22.38
CA ARG A 71 4.84 -1.09 23.25
C ARG A 71 4.00 -1.35 24.50
N ALA A 72 3.37 -0.33 25.06
CA ALA A 72 2.40 -0.47 26.16
C ALA A 72 1.08 -1.09 25.70
N HIS A 73 0.74 -0.98 24.41
CA HIS A 73 -0.37 -1.72 23.80
C HIS A 73 0.00 -3.19 23.58
N LEU A 74 1.22 -3.47 23.11
CA LEU A 74 1.80 -4.83 23.02
C LEU A 74 1.97 -5.49 24.41
N GLU A 75 2.27 -4.72 25.46
CA GLU A 75 2.32 -5.21 26.86
C GLU A 75 0.93 -5.43 27.47
N LYS A 76 -0.14 -4.98 26.80
CA LYS A 76 -1.55 -5.30 27.09
C LYS A 76 -2.14 -6.32 26.13
N ASP A 77 -1.32 -7.13 25.46
CA ASP A 77 -1.78 -8.28 24.69
C ASP A 77 -2.09 -9.49 25.58
N GLN A 78 -2.91 -9.29 26.62
CA GLN A 78 -3.48 -10.40 27.40
C GLN A 78 -4.21 -11.38 26.47
N ASP A 79 -4.80 -10.87 25.37
CA ASP A 79 -5.41 -11.66 24.31
C ASP A 79 -4.38 -12.42 23.45
N LEU A 80 -3.21 -11.87 23.11
CA LEU A 80 -2.23 -12.62 22.30
C LEU A 80 -1.55 -13.69 23.14
N TYR A 81 -1.15 -13.39 24.38
CA TYR A 81 -0.57 -14.39 25.28
C TYR A 81 -1.57 -15.49 25.60
N SER A 82 -2.84 -15.14 25.88
CA SER A 82 -3.88 -16.15 26.09
C SER A 82 -4.19 -16.96 24.82
N LEU A 83 -4.16 -16.36 23.62
CA LEU A 83 -4.28 -17.11 22.36
C LEU A 83 -3.10 -18.06 22.12
N LEU A 84 -1.88 -17.63 22.47
CA LEU A 84 -0.69 -18.47 22.39
C LEU A 84 -0.77 -19.63 23.41
N GLU A 85 -1.22 -19.36 24.63
CA GLU A 85 -1.46 -20.38 25.66
C GLU A 85 -2.59 -21.34 25.27
N ASP A 86 -3.74 -20.86 24.81
CA ASP A 86 -4.87 -21.66 24.30
C ASP A 86 -4.44 -22.57 23.13
N GLY A 87 -3.52 -22.09 22.28
CA GLY A 87 -2.90 -22.89 21.22
C GLY A 87 -2.06 -24.07 21.72
N MET A 88 -1.62 -24.04 22.99
CA MET A 88 -0.79 -25.05 23.65
C MET A 88 -1.58 -25.90 24.68
N GLU A 89 -2.68 -25.40 25.23
CA GLU A 89 -3.52 -26.05 26.26
C GLU A 89 -4.51 -27.08 25.67
N LYS A 90 -4.00 -28.07 24.93
CA LYS A 90 -4.81 -29.26 24.61
C LYS A 90 -4.50 -30.37 25.62
N GLU A 91 -5.44 -31.29 25.84
CA GLU A 91 -5.24 -32.49 26.70
C GLU A 91 -4.12 -33.44 26.21
N TYR A 92 -3.36 -33.05 25.20
CA TYR A 92 -2.27 -33.81 24.62
C TYR A 92 -0.92 -33.32 25.17
N PRO A 93 0.09 -34.20 25.29
CA PRO A 93 1.44 -33.78 25.64
C PRO A 93 1.99 -32.75 24.64
N TRP A 94 2.33 -31.55 25.12
CA TRP A 94 3.00 -30.53 24.32
C TRP A 94 4.49 -30.86 24.18
N THR A 95 4.97 -30.93 22.94
CA THR A 95 6.40 -31.01 22.63
C THR A 95 6.73 -29.89 21.65
N GLY A 96 7.47 -28.88 22.12
CA GLY A 96 7.81 -27.73 21.30
C GLY A 96 8.75 -28.10 20.16
N THR A 97 8.54 -27.51 18.99
CA THR A 97 9.45 -27.64 17.84
C THR A 97 10.09 -26.29 17.51
N GLN A 98 11.18 -26.29 16.76
CA GLN A 98 11.73 -25.05 16.23
C GLN A 98 10.79 -24.44 15.18
N HIS A 99 10.55 -23.14 15.28
CA HIS A 99 9.80 -22.36 14.30
C HIS A 99 10.78 -21.59 13.41
N PHE A 100 10.53 -21.58 12.10
CA PHE A 100 11.45 -20.99 11.11
C PHE A 100 10.96 -19.68 10.50
N ASP A 101 9.65 -19.51 10.33
CA ASP A 101 9.07 -18.28 9.78
C ASP A 101 7.57 -18.12 10.05
N LEU A 102 7.13 -16.87 10.21
CA LEU A 102 5.72 -16.52 10.39
C LEU A 102 4.90 -16.81 9.13
N ARG A 103 3.59 -17.06 9.31
CA ARG A 103 2.63 -17.05 8.20
C ARG A 103 2.66 -15.69 7.51
N LYS A 104 2.76 -15.71 6.19
CA LYS A 104 2.87 -14.50 5.36
C LYS A 104 1.59 -14.30 4.54
N PRO A 105 1.23 -13.04 4.23
CA PRO A 105 0.16 -12.78 3.29
C PRO A 105 0.52 -13.33 1.90
N ASN A 106 -0.49 -13.86 1.22
CA ASN A 106 -0.37 -14.43 -0.13
C ASN A 106 -1.21 -13.67 -1.17
N PHE A 107 -1.98 -12.68 -0.74
CA PHE A 107 -2.85 -11.87 -1.59
C PHE A 107 -2.75 -10.39 -1.22
N VAL A 108 -3.11 -9.54 -2.17
CA VAL A 108 -3.41 -8.13 -1.93
C VAL A 108 -4.81 -7.83 -2.44
N ILE A 109 -5.66 -7.28 -1.59
CA ILE A 109 -7.01 -6.86 -1.96
C ILE A 109 -7.05 -5.33 -1.98
N ILE A 110 -7.40 -4.80 -3.15
CA ILE A 110 -7.45 -3.37 -3.41
C ILE A 110 -8.89 -2.89 -3.24
N HIS A 111 -9.02 -1.75 -2.57
CA HIS A 111 -10.28 -1.12 -2.22
C HIS A 111 -10.28 0.36 -2.64
N HIS A 112 -11.47 0.94 -2.74
CA HIS A 112 -11.64 2.38 -2.57
C HIS A 112 -12.56 2.64 -1.38
N THR A 113 -12.32 3.73 -0.66
CA THR A 113 -12.96 3.97 0.63
C THR A 113 -14.44 4.34 0.51
N ALA A 114 -14.88 4.83 -0.65
CA ALA A 114 -16.19 5.46 -0.85
C ALA A 114 -16.41 6.66 0.10
N GLN A 115 -15.32 7.29 0.52
CA GLN A 115 -15.29 8.45 1.41
C GLN A 115 -14.69 9.67 0.69
N ASN A 116 -14.72 10.82 1.36
CA ASN A 116 -14.28 12.10 0.79
C ASN A 116 -12.89 12.54 1.28
N SER A 117 -12.31 11.89 2.29
CA SER A 117 -10.96 12.20 2.75
C SER A 117 -10.29 11.04 3.49
N THR A 118 -8.96 11.04 3.44
CA THR A 118 -8.08 10.10 4.13
C THR A 118 -8.26 10.17 5.65
N GLU A 119 -8.45 11.36 6.23
CA GLU A 119 -8.68 11.54 7.67
C GLU A 119 -9.98 10.86 8.11
N GLN A 120 -11.03 10.90 7.28
CA GLN A 120 -12.28 10.22 7.55
C GLN A 120 -12.06 8.70 7.59
N THR A 121 -11.25 8.15 6.68
CA THR A 121 -10.92 6.72 6.63
C THR A 121 -10.11 6.30 7.87
N ILE A 122 -9.08 7.06 8.23
CA ILE A 122 -8.27 6.81 9.43
C ILE A 122 -9.15 6.83 10.68
N ARG A 123 -10.08 7.79 10.80
CA ARG A 123 -11.03 7.83 11.92
C ARG A 123 -11.91 6.60 11.95
N THR A 124 -12.44 6.17 10.80
CA THR A 124 -13.31 4.99 10.69
C THR A 124 -12.63 3.73 11.21
N PHE A 125 -11.34 3.53 10.91
CA PHE A 125 -10.57 2.36 11.37
C PHE A 125 -10.20 2.39 12.86
N LYS A 126 -10.32 3.53 13.53
CA LYS A 126 -10.08 3.66 14.97
C LYS A 126 -11.33 3.42 15.82
N ILE A 127 -12.51 3.28 15.20
CA ILE A 127 -13.77 3.13 15.90
C ILE A 127 -14.11 1.64 16.07
N ALA A 128 -14.03 1.11 17.29
CA ALA A 128 -14.15 -0.33 17.55
C ALA A 128 -15.44 -0.98 17.02
N HIS A 129 -16.57 -0.27 17.01
CA HIS A 129 -17.85 -0.84 16.56
C HIS A 129 -17.98 -0.96 15.04
N THR A 130 -17.12 -0.29 14.24
CA THR A 130 -17.18 -0.38 12.78
C THR A 130 -16.71 -1.74 12.28
N LYS A 131 -15.84 -2.41 13.05
CA LYS A 131 -15.33 -3.76 12.75
C LYS A 131 -14.74 -3.83 11.33
N VAL A 132 -14.01 -2.78 10.95
CA VAL A 132 -13.29 -2.70 9.67
C VAL A 132 -11.89 -2.14 9.88
N SER A 133 -10.92 -2.69 9.15
CA SER A 133 -9.55 -2.22 9.14
C SER A 133 -8.86 -2.67 7.85
N ALA A 134 -7.79 -1.98 7.47
CA ALA A 134 -6.90 -2.36 6.37
C ALA A 134 -5.44 -2.26 6.83
N HIS A 135 -4.48 -2.65 5.99
CA HIS A 135 -3.06 -2.51 6.30
C HIS A 135 -2.53 -1.15 5.87
N TYR A 136 -2.98 -0.67 4.72
CA TYR A 136 -2.53 0.57 4.13
C TYR A 136 -3.69 1.43 3.66
N ILE A 137 -3.52 2.75 3.77
CA ILE A 137 -4.36 3.76 3.12
C ILE A 137 -3.46 4.58 2.21
N ILE A 138 -3.90 4.87 0.98
CA ILE A 138 -3.22 5.77 0.06
C ILE A 138 -4.13 6.95 -0.23
N SER A 139 -3.70 8.14 0.17
CA SER A 139 -4.45 9.37 -0.04
C SER A 139 -4.51 9.76 -1.52
N ARG A 140 -5.35 10.76 -1.84
CA ARG A 140 -5.43 11.32 -3.20
C ARG A 140 -4.12 11.93 -3.72
N ASN A 141 -3.20 12.34 -2.84
CA ASN A 141 -1.91 12.93 -3.24
C ASN A 141 -0.77 11.90 -3.27
N GLY A 142 -1.06 10.61 -3.02
CA GLY A 142 -0.07 9.53 -3.03
C GLY A 142 0.65 9.30 -1.70
N GLU A 143 0.26 9.98 -0.62
CA GLU A 143 0.78 9.69 0.71
C GLU A 143 0.26 8.34 1.21
N ILE A 144 1.18 7.50 1.69
CA ILE A 144 0.89 6.13 2.17
C ILE A 144 0.92 6.12 3.70
N PHE A 145 -0.17 5.66 4.29
CA PHE A 145 -0.30 5.43 5.72
C PHE A 145 -0.37 3.92 5.97
N GLN A 146 0.64 3.35 6.64
CA GLN A 146 0.54 2.00 7.20
C GLN A 146 -0.22 2.08 8.53
N VAL A 147 -1.39 1.46 8.59
CA VAL A 147 -2.31 1.54 9.73
C VAL A 147 -2.49 0.23 10.46
N LEU A 148 -1.98 -0.89 9.91
CA LEU A 148 -1.86 -2.17 10.59
C LEU A 148 -0.57 -2.89 10.15
N ASN A 149 0.01 -3.68 11.06
CA ASN A 149 1.15 -4.54 10.77
C ASN A 149 0.76 -5.64 9.74
N ASP A 150 1.61 -5.87 8.75
CA ASP A 150 1.41 -6.83 7.65
C ASP A 150 1.10 -8.28 8.10
N TYR A 151 1.50 -8.67 9.31
CA TYR A 151 1.28 -10.01 9.87
C TYR A 151 -0.02 -10.13 10.69
N PHE A 152 -0.70 -9.01 10.95
CA PHE A 152 -1.98 -9.03 11.67
C PHE A 152 -3.14 -9.11 10.69
N ARG A 153 -4.17 -9.85 11.08
CA ARG A 153 -5.39 -9.99 10.27
C ARG A 153 -6.18 -8.68 10.28
N ALA A 154 -6.12 -7.92 9.19
CA ALA A 154 -7.05 -6.82 8.95
C ALA A 154 -8.46 -7.32 8.62
N TRP A 155 -9.48 -6.48 8.82
CA TRP A 155 -10.88 -6.80 8.56
C TRP A 155 -11.37 -5.96 7.37
N HIS A 156 -10.93 -6.30 6.15
CA HIS A 156 -11.21 -5.54 4.92
C HIS A 156 -11.99 -6.36 3.89
N ALA A 157 -11.63 -7.63 3.69
CA ALA A 157 -12.22 -8.51 2.68
C ALA A 157 -13.64 -8.98 3.05
N GLY A 158 -13.92 -9.19 4.34
CA GLY A 158 -15.22 -9.69 4.81
C GLY A 158 -15.59 -11.06 4.22
N ILE A 159 -16.89 -11.33 4.06
CA ILE A 159 -17.39 -12.58 3.47
C ILE A 159 -17.16 -12.59 1.96
N GLY A 160 -16.40 -13.55 1.46
CA GLY A 160 -16.09 -13.73 0.04
C GLY A 160 -15.23 -14.96 -0.18
N LYS A 161 -14.75 -15.17 -1.40
CA LYS A 161 -13.71 -16.16 -1.70
C LYS A 161 -12.96 -15.85 -2.98
N TRP A 162 -11.77 -16.42 -3.12
CA TRP A 162 -11.04 -16.52 -4.38
C TRP A 162 -10.50 -17.95 -4.54
N GLY A 163 -10.94 -18.62 -5.60
CA GLY A 163 -10.78 -20.06 -5.76
C GLY A 163 -11.39 -20.80 -4.56
N ASN A 164 -10.58 -21.59 -3.86
CA ASN A 164 -11.00 -22.33 -2.67
C ASN A 164 -10.76 -21.57 -1.35
N ILE A 165 -10.19 -20.36 -1.39
CA ILE A 165 -9.84 -19.58 -0.20
C ILE A 165 -11.01 -18.67 0.19
N GLN A 166 -11.62 -18.93 1.36
CA GLN A 166 -12.79 -18.16 1.84
C GLN A 166 -12.41 -17.05 2.83
N ASP A 167 -11.50 -17.31 3.78
CA ASP A 167 -11.07 -16.29 4.76
C ASP A 167 -9.89 -15.47 4.24
N LEU A 168 -10.17 -14.61 3.24
CA LEU A 168 -9.13 -13.79 2.62
C LEU A 168 -8.51 -12.77 3.57
N ASN A 169 -9.22 -12.31 4.60
CA ASN A 169 -8.65 -11.45 5.64
C ASN A 169 -7.40 -12.06 6.27
N SER A 170 -7.39 -13.38 6.47
CA SER A 170 -6.27 -14.09 7.13
C SER A 170 -5.07 -14.34 6.22
N SER A 171 -5.22 -14.15 4.91
CA SER A 171 -4.18 -14.44 3.93
C SER A 171 -3.86 -13.27 3.00
N SER A 172 -4.36 -12.06 3.29
CA SER A 172 -4.22 -10.93 2.38
C SER A 172 -3.89 -9.61 3.08
N LEU A 173 -3.29 -8.71 2.31
CA LEU A 173 -3.10 -7.32 2.68
C LEU A 173 -4.20 -6.46 2.03
N GLY A 174 -5.06 -5.85 2.84
CA GLY A 174 -5.97 -4.80 2.40
C GLY A 174 -5.29 -3.45 2.17
N ILE A 175 -5.51 -2.85 1.00
CA ILE A 175 -5.06 -1.49 0.64
C ILE A 175 -6.26 -0.64 0.23
N GLU A 176 -6.44 0.49 0.90
CA GLU A 176 -7.56 1.41 0.73
C GLU A 176 -7.11 2.67 0.00
N LEU A 177 -7.75 2.96 -1.13
CA LEU A 177 -7.50 4.19 -1.89
C LEU A 177 -8.56 5.23 -1.52
N ASP A 178 -8.13 6.41 -1.07
CA ASP A 178 -9.00 7.56 -0.85
C ASP A 178 -9.60 8.02 -2.18
N ASN A 179 -10.77 7.48 -2.50
CA ASN A 179 -11.53 7.73 -3.72
C ASN A 179 -13.00 7.36 -3.44
N ASN A 180 -13.92 8.16 -3.98
CA ASN A 180 -15.36 8.01 -3.71
C ASN A 180 -16.07 7.00 -4.65
N GLY A 181 -15.32 6.36 -5.56
CA GLY A 181 -15.80 5.39 -6.54
C GLY A 181 -16.41 5.99 -7.81
N LYS A 182 -16.62 7.32 -7.85
CA LYS A 182 -17.31 8.03 -8.94
C LYS A 182 -16.39 8.92 -9.78
N GLU A 183 -15.11 8.96 -9.45
CA GLU A 183 -14.10 9.77 -10.14
C GLU A 183 -12.83 8.95 -10.43
N PRO A 184 -12.05 9.31 -11.46
CA PRO A 184 -10.78 8.65 -11.73
C PRO A 184 -9.82 8.73 -10.54
N PHE A 185 -9.03 7.68 -10.35
CA PHE A 185 -7.95 7.66 -9.37
C PHE A 185 -6.82 8.59 -9.84
N SER A 186 -6.26 9.39 -8.92
CA SER A 186 -5.21 10.34 -9.29
C SER A 186 -3.93 9.61 -9.70
N ASP A 187 -3.14 10.21 -10.59
CA ASP A 187 -1.87 9.59 -11.01
C ASP A 187 -0.91 9.39 -9.82
N ALA A 188 -0.85 10.37 -8.91
CA ALA A 188 -0.05 10.28 -7.69
C ALA A 188 -0.44 9.09 -6.81
N GLN A 189 -1.75 8.84 -6.65
CA GLN A 189 -2.27 7.71 -5.88
C GLN A 189 -1.93 6.38 -6.55
N ILE A 190 -2.06 6.27 -7.88
CA ILE A 190 -1.73 5.04 -8.61
C ILE A 190 -0.22 4.79 -8.63
N GLN A 191 0.62 5.83 -8.76
CA GLN A 191 2.08 5.69 -8.67
C GLN A 191 2.53 5.20 -7.29
N ALA A 192 1.97 5.77 -6.22
CA ALA A 192 2.21 5.31 -4.85
C ALA A 192 1.79 3.85 -4.67
N LEU A 193 0.62 3.47 -5.21
CA LEU A 193 0.15 2.08 -5.19
C LEU A 193 1.12 1.15 -5.90
N LEU A 194 1.56 1.45 -7.12
CA LEU A 194 2.49 0.61 -7.87
C LEU A 194 3.81 0.39 -7.11
N GLY A 195 4.35 1.43 -6.49
CA GLY A 195 5.54 1.35 -5.65
C GLY A 195 5.33 0.42 -4.44
N LEU A 196 4.22 0.59 -3.72
CA LEU A 196 3.86 -0.25 -2.58
C LEU A 196 3.65 -1.71 -2.98
N LEU A 197 2.92 -1.97 -4.07
CA LEU A 197 2.69 -3.32 -4.57
C LEU A 197 3.99 -4.01 -4.96
N ALA A 198 4.95 -3.29 -5.56
CA ALA A 198 6.26 -3.84 -5.91
C ALA A 198 7.04 -4.29 -4.67
N GLU A 199 7.06 -3.46 -3.63
CA GLU A 199 7.68 -3.80 -2.34
C GLU A 199 7.04 -5.04 -1.73
N LEU A 200 5.71 -5.04 -1.57
CA LEU A 200 4.95 -6.13 -0.96
C LEU A 200 5.10 -7.44 -1.74
N LYS A 201 5.02 -7.38 -3.08
CA LYS A 201 5.23 -8.54 -3.96
C LYS A 201 6.61 -9.15 -3.74
N SER A 202 7.66 -8.32 -3.73
CA SER A 202 9.03 -8.79 -3.57
C SER A 202 9.30 -9.35 -2.17
N LYS A 203 8.79 -8.68 -1.14
CA LYS A 203 8.96 -9.04 0.28
C LYS A 203 8.28 -10.36 0.61
N TYR A 204 7.04 -10.53 0.17
CA TYR A 204 6.21 -11.70 0.53
C TYR A 204 6.12 -12.76 -0.56
N LYS A 205 6.74 -12.54 -1.73
CA LYS A 205 6.69 -13.43 -2.90
C LYS A 205 5.25 -13.69 -3.37
N ILE A 206 4.40 -12.66 -3.28
CA ILE A 206 2.98 -12.75 -3.66
C ILE A 206 2.88 -13.04 -5.17
N PRO A 207 2.14 -14.09 -5.60
CA PRO A 207 1.94 -14.39 -7.01
C PRO A 207 1.28 -13.23 -7.75
N GLN A 208 1.64 -13.05 -9.03
CA GLN A 208 1.06 -11.99 -9.86
C GLN A 208 -0.47 -12.05 -9.94
N THR A 209 -1.06 -13.25 -9.94
CA THR A 209 -2.51 -13.45 -10.00
C THR A 209 -3.25 -13.05 -8.72
N ASN A 210 -2.53 -12.82 -7.62
CA ASN A 210 -3.12 -12.63 -6.29
C ASN A 210 -3.30 -11.15 -5.90
N PHE A 211 -3.23 -10.25 -6.88
CA PHE A 211 -3.59 -8.83 -6.73
C PHE A 211 -5.00 -8.64 -7.29
N LEU A 212 -5.97 -8.47 -6.39
CA LEU A 212 -7.39 -8.56 -6.68
C LEU A 212 -8.13 -7.33 -6.17
N GLY A 213 -9.30 -7.04 -6.74
CA GLY A 213 -10.24 -6.07 -6.19
C GLY A 213 -11.18 -6.73 -5.19
N HIS A 214 -11.77 -5.95 -4.28
CA HIS A 214 -12.80 -6.45 -3.38
C HIS A 214 -14.01 -7.04 -4.12
N GLY A 215 -14.37 -6.43 -5.25
CA GLY A 215 -15.44 -6.89 -6.13
C GLY A 215 -15.12 -8.21 -6.83
N ASP A 216 -13.84 -8.58 -6.98
CA ASP A 216 -13.47 -9.89 -7.51
C ASP A 216 -13.82 -11.01 -6.52
N ILE A 217 -13.51 -10.78 -5.25
CA ILE A 217 -13.63 -11.77 -4.19
C ILE A 217 -15.02 -11.83 -3.55
N ALA A 218 -15.83 -10.78 -3.76
CA ALA A 218 -17.20 -10.71 -3.27
C ALA A 218 -18.16 -10.09 -4.30
N PRO A 219 -18.35 -10.70 -5.49
CA PRO A 219 -19.07 -10.09 -6.62
C PRO A 219 -20.49 -9.60 -6.30
N GLY A 220 -21.23 -10.33 -5.45
CA GLY A 220 -22.60 -9.98 -5.07
C GLY A 220 -22.73 -8.95 -3.96
N ARG A 221 -21.62 -8.55 -3.32
CA ARG A 221 -21.61 -7.68 -2.13
C ARG A 221 -20.83 -6.39 -2.35
N LYS A 222 -19.82 -6.41 -3.23
CA LYS A 222 -18.83 -5.35 -3.33
C LYS A 222 -18.55 -4.96 -4.78
N HIS A 223 -18.32 -3.66 -4.95
CA HIS A 223 -18.11 -3.01 -6.24
C HIS A 223 -16.77 -2.25 -6.30
N ASP A 224 -15.98 -2.30 -5.22
CA ASP A 224 -14.68 -1.67 -5.12
C ASP A 224 -13.54 -2.59 -5.59
N PRO A 225 -12.49 -2.05 -6.24
CA PRO A 225 -12.41 -0.70 -6.77
C PRO A 225 -13.33 -0.54 -7.99
N SER A 226 -13.78 0.69 -8.27
CA SER A 226 -14.79 0.94 -9.31
C SER A 226 -14.28 0.69 -10.73
N VAL A 227 -15.17 0.78 -11.73
CA VAL A 227 -14.84 0.68 -13.17
C VAL A 227 -13.72 1.64 -13.62
N LEU A 228 -13.48 2.72 -12.87
CA LEU A 228 -12.47 3.74 -13.17
C LEU A 228 -11.07 3.35 -12.71
N PHE A 229 -10.92 2.21 -12.03
CA PHE A 229 -9.63 1.74 -11.53
C PHE A 229 -8.76 1.16 -12.67
N PRO A 230 -7.48 1.57 -12.79
CA PRO A 230 -6.67 1.26 -13.97
C PRO A 230 -6.02 -0.13 -13.90
N TRP A 231 -6.81 -1.20 -13.90
CA TRP A 231 -6.34 -2.59 -13.81
C TRP A 231 -5.31 -2.96 -14.88
N LYS A 232 -5.50 -2.49 -16.12
CA LYS A 232 -4.53 -2.67 -17.21
C LYS A 232 -3.14 -2.17 -16.82
N ARG A 233 -3.07 -0.95 -16.29
CA ARG A 233 -1.80 -0.32 -15.85
C ARG A 233 -1.14 -1.14 -14.75
N LEU A 234 -1.91 -1.67 -13.80
CA LEU A 234 -1.37 -2.55 -12.75
C LEU A 234 -0.79 -3.85 -13.34
N ALA A 235 -1.50 -4.48 -14.27
CA ALA A 235 -1.06 -5.72 -14.90
C ALA A 235 0.20 -5.53 -15.76
N GLU A 236 0.35 -4.39 -16.44
CA GLU A 236 1.58 -3.99 -17.16
C GLU A 236 2.79 -3.89 -16.22
N HIS A 237 2.57 -3.59 -14.94
CA HIS A 237 3.59 -3.57 -13.89
C HIS A 237 3.69 -4.89 -13.11
N GLY A 238 2.97 -5.93 -13.54
CA GLY A 238 3.03 -7.27 -12.96
C GLY A 238 2.11 -7.49 -11.75
N PHE A 239 1.05 -6.70 -11.59
CA PHE A 239 0.05 -6.87 -10.53
C PHE A 239 -1.32 -7.23 -11.13
N GLY A 240 -1.73 -8.48 -10.96
CA GLY A 240 -2.89 -9.04 -11.63
C GLY A 240 -2.55 -9.50 -13.05
N LEU A 241 -3.56 -10.07 -13.72
CA LEU A 241 -3.50 -10.42 -15.13
C LEU A 241 -4.36 -9.46 -15.95
N TRP A 242 -4.00 -9.29 -17.21
CA TRP A 242 -4.78 -8.61 -18.24
C TRP A 242 -4.79 -9.49 -19.49
N TYR A 243 -5.77 -9.34 -20.37
CA TYR A 243 -5.75 -10.02 -21.66
C TYR A 243 -4.88 -9.25 -22.67
N ASN A 244 -4.48 -9.88 -23.77
CA ASN A 244 -3.85 -9.16 -24.87
C ASN A 244 -4.95 -8.56 -25.74
N GLU A 245 -5.07 -7.23 -25.74
CA GLU A 245 -6.08 -6.52 -26.52
C GLU A 245 -5.87 -6.64 -28.03
N ASP A 246 -4.62 -6.81 -28.48
CA ASP A 246 -4.27 -6.95 -29.90
C ASP A 246 -4.43 -8.38 -30.41
N TYR A 247 -4.63 -9.34 -29.50
CA TYR A 247 -4.71 -10.76 -29.85
C TYR A 247 -5.66 -11.53 -28.93
N LEU A 248 -6.90 -11.71 -29.40
CA LEU A 248 -7.93 -12.51 -28.74
C LEU A 248 -8.19 -13.79 -29.54
N LEU A 249 -7.85 -14.94 -28.94
CA LEU A 249 -8.25 -16.23 -29.47
C LEU A 249 -9.77 -16.43 -29.32
N SER A 250 -10.39 -17.02 -30.33
CA SER A 250 -11.77 -17.50 -30.22
C SER A 250 -11.83 -18.74 -29.30
N PRO A 251 -12.85 -18.83 -28.43
CA PRO A 251 -13.09 -20.01 -27.61
C PRO A 251 -13.48 -21.22 -28.49
N PRO A 252 -13.23 -22.46 -28.04
CA PRO A 252 -13.78 -23.66 -28.69
C PRO A 252 -15.31 -23.71 -28.55
N THR A 253 -15.99 -24.48 -29.41
CA THR A 253 -17.46 -24.55 -29.51
C THR A 253 -18.17 -24.89 -28.19
N HIS A 254 -17.54 -25.68 -27.31
CA HIS A 254 -18.11 -26.12 -26.03
C HIS A 254 -17.50 -25.38 -24.83
N PHE A 255 -16.94 -24.19 -25.04
CA PHE A 255 -16.39 -23.39 -23.95
C PHE A 255 -17.50 -22.88 -23.02
N ASP A 256 -17.38 -23.20 -21.73
CA ASP A 256 -18.23 -22.65 -20.69
C ASP A 256 -17.52 -21.47 -20.00
N PRO A 257 -17.98 -20.22 -20.22
CA PRO A 257 -17.35 -19.05 -19.63
C PRO A 257 -17.52 -18.96 -18.10
N LEU A 258 -18.61 -19.50 -17.54
CA LEU A 258 -18.81 -19.47 -16.09
C LEU A 258 -17.88 -20.45 -15.40
N GLU A 259 -17.70 -21.65 -15.97
CA GLU A 259 -16.74 -22.61 -15.45
C GLU A 259 -15.30 -22.08 -15.57
N ALA A 260 -14.98 -21.38 -16.66
CA ALA A 260 -13.70 -20.69 -16.81
C ALA A 260 -13.49 -19.60 -15.74
N LEU A 261 -14.51 -18.79 -15.44
CA LEU A 261 -14.46 -17.81 -14.35
C LEU A 261 -14.27 -18.46 -12.97
N ARG A 262 -14.89 -19.63 -12.74
CA ARG A 262 -14.68 -20.43 -11.52
C ARG A 262 -13.24 -20.89 -11.39
N LEU A 263 -12.64 -21.36 -12.49
CA LEU A 263 -11.24 -21.82 -12.54
C LEU A 263 -10.24 -20.67 -12.40
N ILE A 264 -10.57 -19.48 -12.92
CA ILE A 264 -9.81 -18.24 -12.67
C ILE A 264 -9.80 -17.89 -11.19
N GLY A 265 -10.94 -18.08 -10.51
CA GLY A 265 -11.05 -17.94 -9.06
C GLY A 265 -12.34 -17.27 -8.56
N TYR A 266 -13.23 -16.85 -9.44
CA TYR A 266 -14.47 -16.18 -9.02
C TYR A 266 -15.42 -17.14 -8.29
N ASP A 267 -16.19 -16.59 -7.34
CA ASP A 267 -17.41 -17.26 -6.89
C ASP A 267 -18.50 -17.16 -7.96
N ILE A 268 -18.96 -18.30 -8.46
CA ILE A 268 -20.04 -18.39 -9.46
C ILE A 268 -21.39 -18.75 -8.84
N SER A 269 -21.53 -18.72 -7.51
CA SER A 269 -22.80 -18.97 -6.81
C SER A 269 -23.92 -18.01 -7.26
N ASN A 270 -23.55 -16.81 -7.70
CA ASN A 270 -24.43 -15.85 -8.36
C ASN A 270 -23.81 -15.41 -9.70
N PRO A 271 -24.09 -16.12 -10.81
CA PRO A 271 -23.45 -15.88 -12.10
C PRO A 271 -23.59 -14.44 -12.61
N ARG A 272 -24.74 -13.80 -12.41
CA ARG A 272 -25.00 -12.41 -12.83
C ARG A 272 -24.08 -11.43 -12.13
N ALA A 273 -23.89 -11.60 -10.82
CA ALA A 273 -22.96 -10.77 -10.05
C ALA A 273 -21.51 -11.03 -10.46
N THR A 274 -21.16 -12.29 -10.74
CA THR A 274 -19.83 -12.67 -11.22
C THR A 274 -19.50 -12.02 -12.57
N ILE A 275 -20.45 -12.03 -13.52
CA ILE A 275 -20.29 -11.39 -14.82
C ILE A 275 -20.07 -9.88 -14.65
N ARG A 276 -20.86 -9.20 -13.79
CA ARG A 276 -20.64 -7.78 -13.49
C ARG A 276 -19.27 -7.50 -12.90
N ALA A 277 -18.79 -8.33 -11.96
CA ALA A 277 -17.46 -8.15 -11.38
C ALA A 277 -16.34 -8.34 -12.40
N PHE A 278 -16.45 -9.37 -13.25
CA PHE A 278 -15.56 -9.58 -14.39
C PHE A 278 -15.54 -8.35 -15.32
N LYS A 279 -16.71 -7.86 -15.75
CA LYS A 279 -16.82 -6.70 -16.63
C LYS A 279 -16.24 -5.43 -16.00
N ARG A 280 -16.50 -5.21 -14.71
CA ARG A 280 -15.94 -4.05 -13.99
C ARG A 280 -14.43 -4.01 -14.08
N LYS A 281 -13.78 -5.17 -13.92
CA LYS A 281 -12.32 -5.29 -13.93
C LYS A 281 -11.74 -5.23 -15.33
N PHE A 282 -12.25 -6.04 -16.26
CA PHE A 282 -11.61 -6.29 -17.55
C PHE A 282 -12.19 -5.49 -18.72
N MET A 283 -13.43 -5.04 -18.59
CA MET A 283 -14.15 -4.32 -19.64
C MET A 283 -14.33 -2.84 -19.32
N GLY A 284 -14.15 -2.43 -18.05
CA GLY A 284 -14.30 -1.04 -17.61
C GLY A 284 -15.77 -0.59 -17.56
N GLU A 285 -16.70 -1.54 -17.44
CA GLU A 285 -18.14 -1.29 -17.44
C GLU A 285 -18.85 -2.22 -16.44
N GLU A 286 -20.04 -1.82 -15.98
CA GLU A 286 -20.82 -2.60 -15.00
C GLU A 286 -22.33 -2.52 -15.28
N VAL A 287 -22.70 -2.50 -16.56
CA VAL A 287 -24.05 -2.11 -17.00
C VAL A 287 -25.00 -3.30 -17.17
N ASP A 288 -24.50 -4.42 -17.69
CA ASP A 288 -25.33 -5.58 -18.02
C ASP A 288 -24.85 -6.87 -17.31
N GLU A 289 -25.71 -7.89 -17.33
CA GLU A 289 -25.48 -9.19 -16.69
C GLU A 289 -25.20 -10.31 -17.71
N ASP A 290 -25.08 -9.95 -19.00
CA ASP A 290 -25.00 -10.89 -20.12
C ASP A 290 -23.60 -10.86 -20.75
N LEU A 291 -23.14 -12.00 -21.24
CA LEU A 291 -21.84 -12.10 -21.91
C LEU A 291 -21.98 -11.84 -23.41
N THR A 292 -21.29 -10.82 -23.91
CA THR A 292 -21.08 -10.59 -25.34
C THR A 292 -20.04 -11.55 -25.89
N GLU A 293 -19.94 -11.66 -27.21
CA GLU A 293 -18.89 -12.47 -27.85
C GLU A 293 -17.49 -12.02 -27.43
N LYS A 294 -17.27 -10.71 -27.29
CA LYS A 294 -16.00 -10.15 -26.81
C LYS A 294 -15.71 -10.57 -25.37
N ASP A 295 -16.71 -10.55 -24.49
CA ASP A 295 -16.54 -10.97 -23.09
C ASP A 295 -16.09 -12.42 -23.01
N ILE A 296 -16.74 -13.31 -23.78
CA ILE A 296 -16.41 -14.74 -23.81
C ILE A 296 -14.98 -14.94 -24.32
N GLN A 297 -14.55 -14.21 -25.37
CA GLN A 297 -13.17 -14.24 -25.86
C GLN A 297 -12.18 -13.78 -24.77
N VAL A 298 -12.46 -12.69 -24.07
CA VAL A 298 -11.59 -12.19 -22.99
C VAL A 298 -11.50 -13.21 -21.86
N ILE A 299 -12.62 -13.80 -21.42
CA ILE A 299 -12.64 -14.86 -20.39
C ILE A 299 -11.78 -16.04 -20.83
N TYR A 300 -11.92 -16.51 -22.08
CA TYR A 300 -11.13 -17.63 -22.59
C TYR A 300 -9.62 -17.33 -22.61
N ASN A 301 -9.23 -16.14 -23.06
CA ASN A 301 -7.82 -15.76 -23.11
C ASN A 301 -7.23 -15.55 -21.71
N LEU A 302 -8.01 -15.04 -20.76
CA LEU A 302 -7.59 -14.99 -19.35
C LEU A 302 -7.46 -16.39 -18.77
N TYR A 303 -8.48 -17.24 -18.92
CA TYR A 303 -8.49 -18.62 -18.45
C TYR A 303 -7.23 -19.39 -18.88
N LYS A 304 -6.83 -19.26 -20.14
CA LYS A 304 -5.59 -19.86 -20.66
C LYS A 304 -4.30 -19.39 -19.98
N ARG A 305 -4.29 -18.21 -19.36
CA ARG A 305 -3.15 -17.68 -18.60
C ARG A 305 -3.15 -18.09 -17.13
N TYR A 306 -4.26 -18.66 -16.63
CA TYR A 306 -4.38 -19.22 -15.29
C TYR A 306 -4.10 -20.74 -15.25
N LEU A 307 -3.99 -21.39 -16.41
CA LEU A 307 -3.48 -22.77 -16.58
C LEU A 307 -1.95 -22.78 -16.68
#